data_AF-A0A1V8U049-F1
#
_entry.id   AF-A0A1V8U049-F1
#
_cell.length_a   1.000
_cell.length_b   1.000
_cell.length_c   1.000
_cell.angle_alpha   90.00
_cell.angle_beta   90.00
_cell.angle_gamma   90.00
#
_symmetry.space_group_name_H-M   'P 1'
#
loop_
_entity.id
_entity.type
_entity.pdbx_description
1 polymer ?
#
loop_
_entity_poly.entity_id
_entity_poly.type
_entity_poly.pdbx_seq_one_letter_code
_entity_poly.pdbx_strand_id
1 'polypeptide(L)'
;MPSQDPPAASTAPPSSDDAPSSPASTTPAPTPRFLALQAKHAALTATLADLQTQRAALAATTTLPCGLPPPAYSTPEETLAAALRSSNEVIKEHISLLHKYNEIKDVGQGLMGLIADKRGCRVLPVMEEFGVAEGD
;
A
#
# COMPACT_ATOMS: atom_id res chain seq x y z
N MET A 1 -31.65 -2.85 60.74
CA MET A 1 -32.00 -2.22 62.04
C MET A 1 -31.06 -1.05 62.20
N PRO A 2 -31.51 0.22 62.31
CA PRO A 2 -32.89 0.76 62.18
C PRO A 2 -33.28 0.87 60.67
N SER A 3 -34.49 1.18 60.18
CA SER A 3 -35.66 2.00 60.57
C SER A 3 -35.62 3.46 60.09
N GLN A 4 -36.64 3.81 59.28
CA GLN A 4 -37.56 4.96 59.42
C GLN A 4 -37.57 6.05 58.30
N ASP A 5 -38.61 6.00 57.45
CA ASP A 5 -39.23 7.12 56.71
C ASP A 5 -40.31 7.82 57.60
N PRO A 6 -41.05 8.87 57.17
CA PRO A 6 -40.96 9.80 56.02
C PRO A 6 -40.76 11.26 56.59
N PRO A 7 -41.49 12.36 56.24
CA PRO A 7 -42.19 12.79 55.01
C PRO A 7 -41.90 14.25 54.55
N ALA A 8 -42.25 14.57 53.29
CA ALA A 8 -42.70 15.90 52.86
C ALA A 8 -43.67 15.77 51.67
N ALA A 9 -44.89 16.28 51.80
CA ALA A 9 -45.93 16.19 50.78
C ALA A 9 -45.96 17.44 49.88
N SER A 10 -46.33 17.28 48.60
CA SER A 10 -47.20 18.27 47.95
C SER A 10 -47.97 17.67 46.76
N THR A 11 -49.27 17.47 47.01
CA THR A 11 -50.39 17.88 46.14
C THR A 11 -50.41 17.48 44.66
N ALA A 12 -51.36 16.59 44.36
CA ALA A 12 -52.02 16.41 43.06
C ALA A 12 -53.55 16.56 43.27
N PRO A 13 -54.42 16.54 42.23
CA PRO A 13 -54.29 16.85 40.80
C PRO A 13 -55.27 18.03 40.46
N PRO A 14 -56.02 18.16 39.32
CA PRO A 14 -56.95 17.14 38.77
C PRO A 14 -57.10 17.03 37.21
N SER A 15 -57.67 15.90 36.79
CA SER A 15 -58.55 15.66 35.62
C SER A 15 -58.06 15.85 34.17
N SER A 16 -57.99 14.74 33.44
CA SER A 16 -58.96 14.31 32.39
C SER A 16 -58.25 13.27 31.49
N ASP A 17 -58.61 11.98 31.56
CA ASP A 17 -59.60 11.35 30.66
C ASP A 17 -59.35 11.63 29.17
N ASP A 18 -58.76 10.64 28.47
CA ASP A 18 -59.43 9.90 27.38
C ASP A 18 -58.41 8.92 26.75
N ALA A 19 -58.87 7.73 26.39
CA ALA A 19 -58.09 6.77 25.61
C ALA A 19 -58.87 6.41 24.35
N PRO A 20 -58.25 6.57 23.17
CA PRO A 20 -58.50 5.55 22.15
C PRO A 20 -57.26 5.14 21.34
N SER A 21 -57.14 3.81 21.19
CA SER A 21 -56.95 3.10 19.92
C SER A 21 -55.89 3.57 18.91
N SER A 22 -54.99 2.65 18.58
CA SER A 22 -54.21 2.68 17.34
C SER A 22 -55.10 2.77 16.09
N PRO A 23 -54.77 3.64 15.12
CA PRO A 23 -55.28 3.53 13.76
C PRO A 23 -54.18 3.17 12.76
N ALA A 24 -54.45 2.11 12.00
CA ALA A 24 -54.05 1.84 10.61
C ALA A 24 -52.72 2.43 10.07
N SER A 25 -51.85 1.50 9.68
CA SER A 25 -50.83 1.68 8.66
C SER A 25 -51.36 2.44 7.43
N THR A 26 -50.95 3.69 7.26
CA THR A 26 -51.13 4.44 6.00
C THR A 26 -49.76 4.63 5.37
N THR A 27 -49.36 3.70 4.50
CA THR A 27 -48.20 3.87 3.64
C THR A 27 -48.56 4.87 2.54
N PRO A 28 -47.96 6.08 2.49
CA PRO A 28 -48.17 6.95 1.35
C PRO A 28 -47.60 6.28 0.09
N ALA A 29 -48.37 6.26 -1.00
CA ALA A 29 -47.93 5.64 -2.24
C ALA A 29 -46.58 6.23 -2.70
N PRO A 30 -45.61 5.41 -3.14
CA PRO A 30 -44.26 5.88 -3.42
C PRO A 30 -44.28 6.87 -4.59
N THR A 31 -44.00 8.13 -4.28
CA THR A 31 -43.91 9.24 -5.24
C THR A 31 -43.05 8.82 -6.44
N PRO A 32 -43.40 9.13 -7.70
CA PRO A 32 -42.64 8.66 -8.87
C PRO A 32 -41.15 9.04 -8.84
N ARG A 33 -40.82 10.17 -8.19
CA ARG A 33 -39.45 10.61 -7.92
C ARG A 33 -38.67 9.68 -6.97
N PHE A 34 -39.34 9.07 -5.99
CA PHE A 34 -38.77 8.08 -5.07
C PHE A 34 -38.45 6.78 -5.81
N LEU A 35 -39.37 6.28 -6.65
CA LEU A 35 -39.14 5.11 -7.49
C LEU A 35 -37.96 5.32 -8.46
N ALA A 36 -37.88 6.49 -9.11
CA ALA A 36 -36.76 6.84 -9.97
C ALA A 36 -35.42 6.94 -9.22
N LEU A 37 -35.42 7.39 -7.96
CA LEU A 37 -34.23 7.44 -7.10
C LEU A 37 -33.82 6.02 -6.66
N GLN A 38 -34.78 5.17 -6.28
CA GLN A 38 -34.54 3.77 -5.93
C GLN A 38 -33.98 2.98 -7.12
N ALA A 39 -34.49 3.19 -8.34
CA ALA A 39 -33.96 2.59 -9.55
C ALA A 39 -32.52 3.02 -9.84
N LYS A 40 -32.18 4.31 -9.64
CA LYS A 40 -30.80 4.80 -9.75
C LYS A 40 -29.89 4.20 -8.67
N HIS A 41 -30.38 4.07 -7.44
CA HIS A 41 -29.63 3.41 -6.36
C HIS A 41 -29.34 1.94 -6.70
N ALA A 42 -30.35 1.20 -7.17
CA ALA A 42 -30.20 -0.18 -7.61
C ALA A 42 -29.17 -0.32 -8.75
N ALA A 43 -29.24 0.57 -9.76
CA ALA A 43 -28.27 0.62 -10.85
C ALA A 43 -26.83 0.91 -10.35
N LEU A 44 -26.65 1.90 -9.47
CA LEU A 44 -25.34 2.21 -8.89
C LEU A 44 -24.78 1.04 -8.07
N THR A 45 -25.60 0.40 -7.22
CA THR A 45 -25.17 -0.79 -6.47
C THR A 45 -24.81 -1.97 -7.38
N ALA A 46 -25.51 -2.15 -8.50
CA ALA A 46 -25.16 -3.15 -9.50
C ALA A 46 -23.82 -2.83 -10.19
N THR A 47 -23.58 -1.57 -10.58
CA THR A 47 -22.27 -1.17 -11.14
C THR A 47 -21.12 -1.30 -10.14
N LEU A 48 -21.38 -1.07 -8.84
CA LEU A 48 -20.38 -1.28 -7.79
C LEU A 48 -19.99 -2.76 -7.70
N ALA A 49 -20.99 -3.66 -7.70
CA ALA A 49 -20.76 -5.11 -7.66
C ALA A 49 -20.04 -5.61 -8.92
N ASP A 50 -20.35 -5.08 -10.10
CA ASP A 50 -19.64 -5.41 -11.35
C ASP A 50 -18.16 -4.96 -11.29
N LEU A 51 -17.90 -3.70 -10.90
CA LEU A 51 -16.53 -3.20 -10.74
C LEU A 51 -15.73 -3.96 -9.67
N GLN A 52 -16.37 -4.39 -8.57
CA GLN A 52 -15.75 -5.27 -7.58
C GLN A 52 -15.40 -6.65 -8.17
N THR A 53 -16.27 -7.21 -9.00
CA THR A 53 -16.06 -8.48 -9.69
C THR A 53 -14.92 -8.39 -10.71
N GLN A 54 -14.89 -7.33 -11.52
CA GLN A 54 -13.77 -7.03 -12.42
C GLN A 54 -12.46 -6.88 -11.64
N ARG A 55 -12.45 -6.13 -10.52
CA ARG A 55 -11.24 -5.99 -9.68
C ARG A 55 -10.74 -7.33 -9.15
N ALA A 56 -11.64 -8.23 -8.74
CA ALA A 56 -11.28 -9.57 -8.29
C ALA A 56 -10.69 -10.43 -9.42
N ALA A 57 -11.27 -10.37 -10.62
CA ALA A 57 -10.76 -11.07 -11.80
C ALA A 57 -9.37 -10.57 -12.24
N LEU A 58 -9.14 -9.24 -12.24
CA LEU A 58 -7.82 -8.67 -12.50
C LEU A 58 -6.82 -9.07 -11.41
N ALA A 59 -7.21 -9.03 -10.14
CA ALA A 59 -6.34 -9.41 -9.02
C ALA A 59 -5.92 -10.89 -9.07
N ALA A 60 -6.81 -11.79 -9.50
CA ALA A 60 -6.47 -13.20 -9.71
C ALA A 60 -5.54 -13.43 -10.91
N THR A 61 -5.57 -12.54 -11.90
CA THR A 61 -4.75 -12.62 -13.11
C THR A 61 -3.35 -11.99 -12.93
N THR A 62 -3.25 -10.94 -12.10
CA THR A 62 -2.01 -10.19 -11.86
C THR A 62 -1.26 -10.70 -10.63
N THR A 63 -0.81 -11.95 -10.69
CA THR A 63 0.11 -12.49 -9.67
C THR A 63 1.48 -11.81 -9.78
N LEU A 64 1.97 -11.27 -8.66
CA LEU A 64 3.34 -10.77 -8.52
C LEU A 64 4.36 -11.85 -8.95
N PRO A 65 5.58 -11.46 -9.40
CA PRO A 65 6.61 -12.40 -9.89
C PRO A 65 7.10 -13.44 -8.85
N CYS A 66 6.65 -13.35 -7.59
CA CYS A 66 6.92 -14.33 -6.52
C CYS A 66 5.76 -15.31 -6.23
N GLY A 67 4.65 -15.28 -6.97
CA GLY A 67 3.53 -16.22 -6.80
C GLY A 67 2.75 -16.15 -5.49
N LEU A 68 3.07 -15.19 -4.60
CA LEU A 68 2.32 -14.93 -3.37
C LEU A 68 1.17 -13.94 -3.62
N PRO A 69 0.01 -14.13 -2.95
CA PRO A 69 -1.03 -13.11 -2.94
C PRO A 69 -0.52 -11.83 -2.24
N PRO A 70 -0.86 -10.63 -2.73
CA PRO A 70 -0.52 -9.40 -2.03
C PRO A 70 -1.20 -9.41 -0.64
N PRO A 71 -0.48 -9.08 0.45
CA PRO A 71 -1.07 -9.11 1.79
C PRO A 71 -2.23 -8.10 1.87
N ALA A 72 -3.41 -8.57 2.25
CA ALA A 72 -4.68 -7.82 2.19
C ALA A 72 -4.77 -6.59 3.14
N TYR A 73 -3.65 -6.19 3.75
CA TYR A 73 -3.54 -5.13 4.74
C TYR A 73 -2.52 -4.04 4.37
N SER A 74 -1.63 -4.26 3.39
CA SER A 74 -0.65 -3.23 3.03
C SER A 74 -1.33 -2.07 2.32
N THR A 75 -1.27 -0.89 2.92
CA THR A 75 -1.75 0.34 2.27
C THR A 75 -0.97 0.59 0.96
N PRO A 76 -1.54 1.30 -0.03
CA PRO A 76 -0.80 1.65 -1.24
C PRO A 76 0.47 2.47 -0.96
N GLU A 77 0.51 3.18 0.17
CA GLU A 77 1.70 3.88 0.66
C GLU A 77 2.81 2.91 1.09
N GLU A 78 2.49 1.84 1.83
CA GLU A 78 3.47 0.83 2.24
C GLU A 78 4.08 0.08 1.06
N THR A 79 3.29 -0.23 0.03
CA THR A 79 3.78 -0.93 -1.17
C THR A 79 4.70 -0.02 -1.99
N LEU A 80 4.37 1.27 -2.11
CA LEU A 80 5.25 2.28 -2.70
C LEU A 80 6.55 2.42 -1.89
N ALA A 81 6.46 2.53 -0.57
CA ALA A 81 7.62 2.64 0.30
C ALA A 81 8.52 1.38 0.26
N ALA A 82 7.95 0.19 0.05
CA ALA A 82 8.69 -1.05 -0.14
C ALA A 82 9.40 -1.10 -1.52
N ALA A 83 8.69 -0.72 -2.59
CA ALA A 83 9.28 -0.63 -3.93
C ALA A 83 10.42 0.39 -3.99
N LEU A 84 10.23 1.57 -3.39
CA LEU A 84 11.29 2.60 -3.30
C LEU A 84 12.50 2.10 -2.50
N ARG A 85 12.30 1.37 -1.39
CA ARG A 85 13.41 0.77 -0.62
C ARG A 85 14.20 -0.23 -1.46
N SER A 86 13.51 -1.18 -2.10
CA SER A 86 14.14 -2.20 -2.95
C SER A 86 14.95 -1.57 -4.11
N SER A 87 14.38 -0.59 -4.82
CA SER A 87 15.10 0.13 -5.88
C SER A 87 16.33 0.90 -5.34
N ASN A 88 16.24 1.50 -4.15
CA ASN A 88 17.36 2.18 -3.52
C ASN A 88 18.47 1.21 -3.08
N GLU A 89 18.14 -0.01 -2.66
CA GLU A 89 19.13 -1.04 -2.31
C GLU A 89 19.91 -1.50 -3.53
N VAL A 90 19.24 -1.80 -4.65
CA VAL A 90 19.89 -2.18 -5.92
C VAL A 90 20.83 -1.09 -6.42
N ILE A 91 20.41 0.19 -6.35
CA ILE A 91 21.26 1.33 -6.73
C ILE A 91 22.50 1.42 -5.82
N LYS A 92 22.34 1.27 -4.49
CA LYS A 92 23.46 1.29 -3.54
C LYS A 92 24.45 0.14 -3.76
N GLU A 93 23.95 -1.06 -4.06
CA GLU A 93 24.77 -2.23 -4.36
C GLU A 93 25.59 -2.00 -5.63
N HIS A 94 24.97 -1.51 -6.70
CA HIS A 94 25.67 -1.19 -7.95
C HIS A 94 26.73 -0.09 -7.75
N ILE A 95 26.40 0.98 -7.01
CA ILE A 95 27.36 2.03 -6.64
C ILE A 95 28.54 1.43 -5.86
N SER A 96 28.28 0.56 -4.87
CA SER A 96 29.34 -0.10 -4.09
C SER A 96 30.23 -0.99 -4.95
N LEU A 97 29.65 -1.73 -5.89
CA LEU A 97 30.39 -2.59 -6.82
C LEU A 97 31.31 -1.76 -7.73
N LEU A 98 30.81 -0.65 -8.28
CA LEU A 98 31.58 0.25 -9.13
C LEU A 98 32.75 0.91 -8.38
N HIS A 99 32.54 1.33 -7.13
CA HIS A 99 33.62 1.88 -6.30
C HIS A 99 34.71 0.82 -6.03
N LYS A 100 34.31 -0.40 -5.63
CA LYS A 100 35.25 -1.52 -5.40
C LYS A 100 36.05 -1.89 -6.66
N TYR A 101 35.39 -1.88 -7.82
CA TYR A 101 36.04 -2.14 -9.12
C TYR A 101 37.06 -1.03 -9.45
N ASN A 102 36.69 0.24 -9.28
CA ASN A 102 37.62 1.35 -9.52
C ASN A 102 38.81 1.29 -8.56
N GLU A 103 38.58 1.04 -7.27
CA GLU A 103 39.65 0.89 -6.26
C GLU A 103 40.65 -0.22 -6.62
N ILE A 104 40.19 -1.42 -7.02
CA ILE A 104 41.10 -2.50 -7.41
C ILE A 104 41.78 -2.23 -8.76
N LYS A 105 41.11 -1.55 -9.70
CA LYS A 105 41.66 -1.14 -10.99
C LYS A 105 42.78 -0.12 -10.82
N ASP A 106 42.58 0.92 -10.01
CA ASP A 106 43.59 1.95 -9.73
C ASP A 106 44.83 1.35 -9.05
N VAL A 107 44.63 0.45 -8.08
CA VAL A 107 45.73 -0.30 -7.43
C VAL A 107 46.45 -1.20 -8.45
N GLY A 108 45.71 -1.92 -9.29
CA GLY A 108 46.27 -2.79 -10.33
C GLY A 108 47.09 -2.04 -11.38
N GLN A 109 46.59 -0.90 -11.86
CA GLN A 109 47.30 -0.03 -12.79
C GLN A 109 48.55 0.60 -12.14
N GLY A 110 48.46 1.04 -10.87
CA GLY A 110 49.61 1.52 -10.11
C GLY A 110 50.72 0.45 -9.96
N LEU A 111 50.33 -0.80 -9.65
CA LEU A 111 51.26 -1.92 -9.57
C LEU A 111 51.88 -2.27 -10.93
N MET A 112 51.11 -2.23 -12.02
CA MET A 112 51.65 -2.44 -13.37
C MET A 112 52.60 -1.33 -13.81
N GLY A 113 52.34 -0.07 -13.42
CA GLY A 113 53.29 1.03 -13.58
C GLY A 113 54.64 0.71 -12.93
N LEU A 114 54.63 0.32 -11.65
CA LEU A 114 55.85 -0.04 -10.91
C LEU A 114 56.58 -1.28 -11.50
N ILE A 115 55.88 -2.20 -12.14
CA ILE A 115 56.48 -3.35 -12.84
C ILE A 115 57.12 -2.90 -14.16
N ALA A 116 56.44 -2.04 -14.92
CA ALA A 116 56.93 -1.49 -16.18
C ALA A 116 58.20 -0.64 -15.96
N ASP A 117 58.20 0.22 -14.94
CA ASP A 117 59.36 1.03 -14.53
C ASP A 117 60.58 0.15 -14.19
N LYS A 118 60.37 -0.93 -13.42
CA LYS A 118 61.44 -1.89 -13.07
C LYS A 118 61.99 -2.66 -14.27
N ARG A 119 61.19 -2.85 -15.31
CA ARG A 119 61.59 -3.52 -16.57
C ARG A 119 62.12 -2.53 -17.62
N GLY A 120 61.99 -1.22 -17.40
CA GLY A 120 62.34 -0.18 -18.37
C GLY A 120 61.47 -0.20 -19.63
N CYS A 121 60.26 -0.78 -19.57
CA CYS A 121 59.34 -0.89 -20.69
C CYS A 121 58.08 -0.02 -20.47
N ARG A 122 57.27 0.16 -21.52
CA ARG A 122 55.97 0.85 -21.40
C ARG A 122 54.97 -0.07 -20.69
N VAL A 123 53.97 0.53 -20.03
CA VAL A 123 52.91 -0.21 -19.31
C VAL A 123 52.06 -1.08 -20.26
N LEU A 124 51.84 -0.65 -21.51
CA LEU A 124 51.02 -1.38 -22.50
C LEU A 124 51.49 -2.83 -22.76
N PRO A 125 52.77 -3.11 -23.11
CA PRO A 125 53.30 -4.48 -23.17
C PRO A 125 53.08 -5.30 -21.90
N VAL A 126 53.18 -4.68 -20.72
CA VAL A 126 52.99 -5.37 -19.42
C VAL A 126 51.51 -5.73 -19.23
N MET A 127 50.59 -4.83 -19.60
CA MET A 127 49.15 -5.11 -19.58
C MET A 127 48.79 -6.27 -20.52
N GLU A 128 49.38 -6.32 -21.72
CA GLU A 128 49.21 -7.42 -22.68
C GLU A 128 49.74 -8.76 -22.13
N GLU A 129 50.93 -8.78 -21.52
CA GLU A 129 51.48 -9.97 -20.85
C GLU A 129 50.59 -10.49 -19.71
N PHE A 130 49.96 -9.59 -18.95
CA PHE A 130 49.04 -9.95 -17.86
C PHE A 130 47.59 -10.18 -18.33
N GLY A 131 47.31 -10.05 -19.64
CA GLY A 131 45.99 -10.31 -20.22
C GLY A 131 44.92 -9.26 -19.88
N VAL A 132 45.31 -8.02 -19.56
CA VAL A 132 44.40 -6.92 -19.19
C VAL A 132 44.32 -5.92 -20.34
N ALA A 133 43.13 -5.67 -20.86
CA ALA A 133 42.90 -4.65 -21.88
C ALA A 133 42.64 -3.26 -21.25
N GLU A 134 42.85 -2.18 -22.01
CA GLU A 134 42.55 -0.80 -21.56
C GLU A 134 41.03 -0.56 -21.34
N GLY A 135 40.19 -1.44 -21.90
CA GLY A 135 38.73 -1.42 -21.76
C GLY A 135 38.14 -2.35 -20.68
N ASP A 136 38.94 -3.17 -20.00
CA ASP A 136 38.53 -4.09 -18.92
C ASP A 136 38.79 -3.52 -17.51
#